data_AF-A0A1I0WUE5-F1
#
_entry.id   AF-A0A1I0WUE5-F1
#
_cell.length_a   1.000
_cell.length_b   1.000
_cell.length_c   1.000
_cell.angle_alpha   90.00
_cell.angle_beta   90.00
_cell.angle_gamma   90.00
#
_symmetry.space_group_name_H-M   'P 1'
#
loop_
_entity.id
_entity.type
_entity.pdbx_description
1 polymer ?
#
loop_
_entity_poly.entity_id
_entity_poly.type
_entity_poly.pdbx_seq_one_letter_code
_entity_poly.pdbx_strand_id
1 'polypeptide(L)'
;MATSMECRGQRKSVGDAWVTLNGDYVTVRDHCANGNPVMARVQMKVNGKVKYWFCYNKSGNGTTKVCNHNWPEGNVGVKTVIFFAWDGIREYKMGTMKHWRDG
;
A
#
# COMPACT_ATOMS: atom_id res chain seq x y z
N MET A 1 -2.40 -11.67 -1.93
CA MET A 1 -1.71 -11.15 -3.13
C MET A 1 -0.72 -10.07 -2.67
N ALA A 2 0.43 -9.94 -3.33
CA ALA A 2 1.45 -8.91 -3.04
C ALA A 2 1.77 -8.16 -4.34
N THR A 3 2.04 -6.85 -4.26
CA THR A 3 2.64 -6.08 -5.37
C THR A 3 4.05 -5.70 -4.96
N SER A 4 5.04 -6.14 -5.73
CA SER A 4 6.46 -5.87 -5.52
C SER A 4 7.08 -5.21 -6.76
N MET A 5 8.16 -4.46 -6.56
CA MET A 5 9.04 -4.01 -7.62
C MET A 5 10.48 -4.38 -7.27
N GLU A 6 11.28 -4.72 -8.28
CA GLU A 6 12.70 -5.01 -8.09
C GLU A 6 13.52 -3.74 -7.87
N CYS A 7 14.61 -3.85 -7.10
CA CYS A 7 15.58 -2.79 -6.85
C CYS A 7 16.37 -2.42 -8.11
N ARG A 8 15.76 -1.74 -9.07
CA ARG A 8 16.43 -1.31 -10.30
C ARG A 8 17.05 0.08 -10.14
N GLY A 9 18.22 0.12 -9.51
CA GLY A 9 19.32 1.09 -9.69
C GLY A 9 19.04 2.60 -9.73
N GLN A 10 17.82 3.08 -9.46
CA GLN A 10 17.44 4.49 -9.56
C GLN A 10 17.01 5.02 -8.19
N ARG A 11 17.17 6.33 -7.99
CA ARG A 11 16.83 7.17 -6.81
C ARG A 11 15.41 7.02 -6.20
N LYS A 12 14.59 6.08 -6.68
CA LYS A 12 13.20 5.89 -6.27
C LYS A 12 13.15 4.92 -5.09
N SER A 13 12.34 5.20 -4.05
CA SER A 13 11.96 4.15 -3.10
C SER A 13 11.40 2.97 -3.87
N VAL A 14 11.74 1.76 -3.48
CA VAL A 14 11.13 0.57 -4.08
C VAL A 14 10.70 -0.31 -2.94
N GLY A 15 9.46 -0.77 -2.98
CA GLY A 15 8.86 -1.47 -1.87
C GLY A 15 7.77 -2.41 -2.28
N ASP A 16 7.26 -3.06 -1.26
CA ASP A 16 6.20 -4.05 -1.38
C ASP A 16 5.01 -3.55 -0.59
N ALA A 17 3.81 -3.78 -1.15
CA ALA A 17 2.58 -3.65 -0.39
C ALA A 17 1.71 -4.90 -0.53
N TRP A 18 1.13 -5.31 0.59
CA TRP A 18 0.15 -6.37 0.62
C TRP A 18 -0.90 -6.14 1.70
N VAL A 19 -2.05 -6.77 1.49
CA VAL A 19 -3.15 -6.83 2.45
C VAL A 19 -3.13 -8.21 3.09
N THR A 20 -3.26 -8.26 4.41
CA THR A 20 -3.37 -9.53 5.16
C THR A 20 -4.72 -10.22 4.94
N LEU A 21 -4.81 -11.51 5.27
CA LEU A 21 -5.97 -12.39 5.03
C LEU A 21 -7.32 -11.81 5.51
N ASN A 22 -7.37 -11.13 6.66
CA ASN A 22 -8.62 -10.54 7.17
C ASN A 22 -8.97 -9.19 6.50
N GLY A 23 -8.08 -8.65 5.66
CA GLY A 23 -8.31 -7.43 4.90
C GLY A 23 -8.08 -6.13 5.66
N ASP A 24 -7.81 -6.17 6.97
CA ASP A 24 -7.77 -5.00 7.87
C ASP A 24 -6.40 -4.34 7.95
N TYR A 25 -5.34 -5.13 7.77
CA TYR A 25 -3.98 -4.63 7.82
C TYR A 25 -3.41 -4.46 6.41
N VAL A 26 -2.89 -3.26 6.16
CA VAL A 26 -2.05 -2.95 5.02
C VAL A 26 -0.61 -2.95 5.49
N THR A 27 0.21 -3.78 4.86
CA THR A 27 1.63 -3.83 5.14
C THR A 27 2.39 -3.18 4.00
N VAL A 28 3.31 -2.29 4.34
CA VAL A 28 4.15 -1.53 3.42
C VAL A 28 5.61 -1.71 3.83
N ARG A 29 6.43 -2.27 2.95
CA ARG A 29 7.85 -2.53 3.19
C ARG A 29 8.69 -1.73 2.21
N ASP A 30 9.73 -1.06 2.70
CA ASP A 30 10.81 -0.58 1.84
C ASP A 30 11.70 -1.78 1.51
N HIS A 31 11.59 -2.31 0.30
CA HIS A 31 12.26 -3.55 -0.09
C HIS A 31 13.76 -3.32 -0.32
N CYS A 32 14.12 -2.15 -0.83
CA CYS A 32 15.48 -1.86 -1.28
C CYS A 32 16.35 -1.15 -0.25
N ALA A 33 15.81 -0.94 0.96
CA ALA A 33 16.50 -0.30 2.07
C ALA A 33 17.22 1.00 1.70
N ASN A 34 16.65 1.77 0.78
CA ASN A 34 17.31 2.95 0.24
C ASN A 34 17.03 4.22 1.04
N GLY A 35 16.42 4.08 2.22
CA GLY A 35 16.13 5.17 3.15
C GLY A 35 14.97 6.06 2.71
N ASN A 36 14.36 5.78 1.55
CA ASN A 36 13.29 6.61 1.02
C ASN A 36 11.91 6.05 1.44
N PRO A 37 10.91 6.92 1.63
CA PRO A 37 9.60 6.49 2.06
C PRO A 37 8.80 5.79 0.96
N VAL A 38 7.99 4.82 1.37
CA VAL A 38 7.03 4.11 0.50
C VAL A 38 5.64 4.19 1.10
N MET A 39 4.60 4.12 0.24
CA MET A 39 3.23 4.22 0.70
C MET A 39 2.27 3.34 -0.10
N ALA A 40 1.19 2.94 0.57
CA ALA A 40 0.04 2.32 -0.06
C ALA A 40 -1.18 3.22 0.13
N ARG A 41 -1.92 3.46 -0.94
CA ARG A 41 -3.24 4.09 -0.92
C ARG A 41 -4.29 3.03 -1.16
N VAL A 42 -5.21 2.87 -0.23
CA VAL A 42 -6.37 1.99 -0.39
C VAL A 42 -7.55 2.84 -0.83
N GLN A 43 -8.22 2.40 -1.88
CA GLN A 43 -9.46 2.98 -2.39
C GLN A 43 -10.57 1.93 -2.28
N MET A 44 -11.69 2.30 -1.67
CA MET A 44 -12.84 1.41 -1.50
C MET A 44 -14.14 2.17 -1.62
N LYS A 45 -15.17 1.56 -2.21
CA LYS A 45 -16.51 2.13 -2.28
C LYS A 45 -17.31 1.67 -1.05
N VAL A 46 -17.71 2.61 -0.20
CA VAL A 46 -18.52 2.39 1.00
C VAL A 46 -19.83 3.13 0.81
N ASN A 47 -20.95 2.41 0.79
CA ASN A 47 -22.30 3.00 0.62
C ASN A 47 -22.36 3.96 -0.59
N GLY A 48 -21.83 3.55 -1.73
CA GLY A 48 -21.83 4.36 -2.95
C GLY A 48 -20.69 5.38 -3.08
N LYS A 49 -19.99 5.71 -1.98
CA LYS A 49 -18.94 6.76 -1.96
C LYS A 49 -17.54 6.14 -1.95
N VAL A 50 -16.64 6.67 -2.78
CA VAL A 50 -15.23 6.27 -2.74
C VAL A 50 -14.57 6.91 -1.52
N LYS A 51 -13.95 6.09 -0.69
CA LYS A 51 -13.14 6.51 0.45
C LYS A 51 -11.69 6.10 0.24
N TYR A 52 -10.78 6.87 0.82
CA TYR A 52 -9.34 6.71 0.70
C TYR A 52 -8.70 6.53 2.06
N TRP A 53 -7.74 5.63 2.12
CA TRP A 53 -6.89 5.43 3.29
C TRP A 53 -5.44 5.28 2.85
N PHE A 54 -4.53 5.62 3.75
CA PHE A 54 -3.11 5.68 3.45
C PHE A 54 -2.34 4.92 4.52
N CYS A 55 -1.40 4.10 4.07
CA CYS A 55 -0.36 3.52 4.91
C CYS A 55 0.98 4.01 4.42
N TYR A 56 1.77 4.60 5.33
CA TYR A 56 3.02 5.26 4.97
C TYR A 56 4.16 4.71 5.83
N ASN A 57 5.20 4.21 5.18
CA ASN A 57 6.45 3.89 5.83
C ASN A 57 7.43 5.06 5.61
N LYS A 58 7.60 5.90 6.64
CA LYS A 58 8.50 7.07 6.63
C LYS A 58 9.96 6.71 6.89
N SER A 59 10.19 5.58 7.54
CA SER A 59 11.50 5.28 8.14
C SER A 59 12.53 4.87 7.10
N GLY A 60 12.11 4.32 5.96
CA GLY A 60 13.01 3.76 4.96
C GLY A 60 13.95 2.71 5.57
N ASN A 61 14.96 2.29 4.83
CA ASN A 61 16.04 1.40 5.29
C ASN A 61 15.60 -0.05 5.57
N GLY A 62 14.73 -0.62 4.74
CA GLY A 62 14.37 -2.05 4.83
C GLY A 62 13.23 -2.31 5.81
N THR A 63 12.74 -1.26 6.45
CA THR A 63 11.71 -1.33 7.48
C THR A 63 10.36 -1.73 6.90
N THR A 64 9.52 -2.30 7.75
CA THR A 64 8.15 -2.66 7.43
C THR A 64 7.21 -1.87 8.33
N LYS A 65 6.21 -1.22 7.72
CA LYS A 65 5.11 -0.58 8.43
C LYS A 65 3.84 -1.38 8.22
N VAL A 66 3.18 -1.71 9.33
CA VAL A 66 1.83 -2.25 9.32
C VAL A 66 0.88 -1.15 9.74
N CYS A 67 -0.13 -0.88 8.93
CA CYS A 67 -1.21 0.03 9.24
C CYS A 67 -2.48 -0.78 9.46
N ASN A 68 -3.02 -0.68 10.67
CA ASN A 68 -4.35 -1.19 10.97
C ASN A 68 -5.37 -0.14 10.52
N HIS A 69 -6.26 -0.54 9.63
CA HIS A 69 -7.39 0.26 9.23
C HIS A 69 -8.65 -0.48 9.66
N ASN A 70 -9.35 0.08 10.65
CA ASN A 70 -10.68 -0.39 11.02
C ASN A 70 -11.67 0.03 9.92
N TRP A 71 -11.79 -0.79 8.87
CA TRP A 71 -12.63 -0.46 7.73
C TRP A 71 -14.11 -0.60 8.10
N PRO A 72 -15.00 0.23 7.53
CA PRO A 72 -16.43 0.07 7.72
C PRO A 72 -16.90 -1.33 7.31
N GLU A 73 -17.58 -2.01 8.22
CA GLU A 73 -18.25 -3.29 7.96
C GLU A 73 -19.63 -3.00 7.32
N GLY A 74 -19.89 -3.52 6.11
CA GLY A 74 -21.10 -3.22 5.33
C GLY A 74 -21.00 -3.73 3.89
N ASN A 75 -21.86 -3.26 2.96
CA ASN A 75 -21.74 -3.50 1.51
C ASN A 75 -20.47 -2.81 0.96
N VAL A 76 -19.32 -3.40 1.26
CA VAL A 76 -18.01 -2.98 0.78
C VAL A 76 -17.73 -3.67 -0.55
N GLY A 77 -17.57 -2.86 -1.59
CA GLY A 77 -17.07 -3.36 -2.87
C GLY A 77 -15.59 -3.75 -2.80
N VAL A 78 -15.00 -4.04 -3.95
CA VAL A 78 -13.58 -4.42 -4.09
C VAL A 78 -12.66 -3.37 -3.45
N LYS A 79 -11.74 -3.82 -2.58
CA LYS A 79 -10.64 -2.99 -2.09
C LYS A 79 -9.60 -2.89 -3.19
N THR A 80 -9.29 -1.67 -3.64
CA THR A 80 -8.21 -1.42 -4.59
C THR A 80 -7.04 -0.79 -3.84
N VAL A 81 -5.96 -1.55 -3.67
CA VAL A 81 -4.72 -1.07 -3.07
C VAL A 81 -3.79 -0.63 -4.19
N ILE A 82 -3.39 0.63 -4.15
CA ILE A 82 -2.46 1.23 -5.10
C ILE A 82 -1.18 1.50 -4.34
N PHE A 83 -0.08 0.92 -4.82
CA PHE A 83 1.23 1.10 -4.22
C PHE A 83 1.96 2.27 -4.89
N PHE A 84 2.59 3.12 -4.07
CA PHE A 84 3.38 4.25 -4.54
C PHE A 84 4.76 4.27 -3.89
N ALA A 85 5.73 4.69 -4.69
CA ALA A 85 7.07 5.03 -4.27
C ALA A 85 7.28 6.54 -4.30
N TRP A 86 8.27 7.02 -3.57
CA TRP A 86 8.67 8.43 -3.57
C TRP A 86 10.17 8.55 -3.88
N ASP A 87 10.60 9.63 -4.54
CA ASP A 87 12.03 9.86 -4.82
C ASP A 87 12.61 11.11 -4.13
N GLY A 88 11.84 11.72 -3.21
CA GLY A 88 12.17 13.03 -2.64
C GLY A 88 11.35 14.18 -3.24
N ILE A 89 10.79 14.00 -4.44
CA ILE A 89 10.20 15.07 -5.24
C ILE A 89 8.83 14.65 -5.80
N ARG A 90 8.68 13.39 -6.24
CA ARG A 90 7.51 12.88 -6.95
C ARG A 90 7.06 11.53 -6.43
N GLU A 91 5.76 11.30 -6.50
CA GLU A 91 5.14 10.00 -6.25
C GLU A 91 5.07 9.20 -7.56
N TYR A 92 5.46 7.94 -7.52
CA TYR A 92 5.38 6.99 -8.64
C TYR A 92 4.39 5.89 -8.30
N LYS A 93 3.37 5.70 -9.14
CA LYS A 93 2.47 4.55 -9.04
C LYS A 93 3.23 3.29 -9.45
N MET A 94 3.39 2.37 -8.52
CA MET A 94 4.20 1.15 -8.68
C MET A 94 3.34 -0.05 -9.09
N GLY A 95 2.11 -0.12 -8.59
CA GLY A 95 1.26 -1.28 -8.82
C GLY A 95 -0.15 -1.08 -8.31
N THR A 96 -1.03 -2.01 -8.67
CA THR A 96 -2.41 -2.04 -8.16
C THR A 96 -2.80 -3.48 -7.86
N MET A 97 -3.33 -3.68 -6.66
CA MET A 97 -3.87 -4.94 -6.20
C MET A 97 -5.36 -4.76 -5.95
N LYS A 98 -6.16 -5.69 -6.46
CA LYS A 98 -7.56 -5.82 -6.08
C LYS A 98 -7.65 -6.93 -5.05
N HIS A 99 -8.23 -6.63 -3.90
CA HIS A 99 -8.48 -7.62 -2.87
C HIS A 99 -9.99 -7.60 -2.57
N TRP A 100 -10.60 -8.76 -2.80
CA TRP A 100 -11.91 -9.06 -2.24
C TRP A 100 -11.69 -9.55 -0.82
N ARG A 101 -12.48 -9.05 0.14
CA ARG A 101 -12.53 -9.70 1.46
C ARG A 101 -13.18 -11.06 1.18
N ASP A 102 -12.43 -12.14 1.36
CA ASP A 102 -13.03 -13.47 1.40
C ASP A 102 -14.05 -13.43 2.55
N GLY A 103 -15.32 -13.71 2.21
CA GLY A 103 -16.38 -13.87 3.19
C GLY A 103 -16.18 -15.13 4.00
#